data_AF-A0A3M1SGU6-F1
#
_entry.id   AF-A0A3M1SGU6-F1
#
_cell.length_a   1.000
_cell.length_b   1.000
_cell.length_c   1.000
_cell.angle_alpha   90.00
_cell.angle_beta   90.00
_cell.angle_gamma   90.00
#
_symmetry.space_group_name_H-M   'P 1'
#
loop_
_entity.id
_entity.type
_entity.pdbx_description
1 polymer ?
#
loop_
_entity_poly.entity_id
_entity_poly.type
_entity_poly.pdbx_seq_one_letter_code
_entity_poly.pdbx_strand_id
1 'polypeptide(L)' 'MSAPNIETIVNLSKRRGFVFPASEIYGGLSSAWDFGPLGVELANNIKSRWWRWLVYERDDIEG' A
#
# COMPACT_ATOMS: atom_id res chain seq x y z
N MET A 1 -4.95 -23.33 -0.23
CA MET A 1 -3.81 -22.72 0.50
C MET A 1 -4.38 -21.97 1.69
N SER A 2 -3.85 -22.17 2.89
CA SER A 2 -4.23 -21.34 4.05
C SER A 2 -3.84 -19.88 3.79
N ALA A 3 -4.64 -18.92 4.26
CA ALA A 3 -4.29 -17.51 4.15
C ALA A 3 -2.94 -17.28 4.87
N PRO A 4 -1.98 -16.57 4.25
CA PRO A 4 -0.70 -16.29 4.89
C PRO A 4 -0.92 -15.49 6.18
N ASN A 5 -0.20 -15.86 7.25
CA ASN A 5 -0.18 -15.13 8.51
C ASN A 5 0.24 -13.66 8.24
N ILE A 6 -0.37 -12.71 8.94
CA ILE A 6 -0.04 -11.28 8.83
C ILE A 6 1.46 -11.02 9.05
N GLU A 7 2.10 -11.75 9.96
CA GLU A 7 3.55 -11.64 10.19
C GLU A 7 4.36 -11.97 8.93
N THR A 8 3.91 -12.92 8.13
CA THR A 8 4.56 -13.27 6.85
C THR A 8 4.46 -12.11 5.86
N ILE A 9 3.29 -11.46 5.80
CA ILE A 9 3.05 -10.31 4.93
C ILE A 9 3.91 -9.13 5.38
N VAL A 10 3.93 -8.81 6.68
CA VAL A 10 4.74 -7.72 7.24
C VAL A 10 6.23 -7.92 6.94
N ASN A 11 6.75 -9.12 7.17
CA ASN A 11 8.15 -9.44 6.90
C ASN A 11 8.50 -9.33 5.40
N LEU A 12 7.60 -9.76 4.52
CA LEU A 12 7.78 -9.61 3.08
C LEU A 12 7.78 -8.13 2.67
N SER A 13 6.82 -7.35 3.17
CA SER A 13 6.66 -5.94 2.87
C SER A 13 7.89 -5.14 3.25
N LYS A 14 8.46 -5.39 4.44
CA LYS A 14 9.70 -4.73 4.87
C LYS A 14 10.90 -5.17 4.03
N ARG A 15 11.08 -6.48 3.80
CA ARG A 15 12.23 -7.03 3.05
C ARG A 15 12.27 -6.60 1.59
N ARG A 16 11.10 -6.38 0.97
CA ARG A 16 10.98 -6.01 -0.44
C ARG A 16 10.80 -4.51 -0.66
N GLY A 17 10.72 -3.70 0.39
CA GLY A 17 10.53 -2.25 0.27
C GLY A 17 9.13 -1.84 -0.19
N PHE A 18 8.10 -2.53 0.29
CA PHE A 18 6.71 -2.09 0.15
C PHE A 18 6.32 -1.10 1.25
N VAL A 19 6.46 -1.48 2.52
CA VAL A 19 6.02 -0.67 3.65
C VAL A 19 7.03 -0.78 4.79
N PHE A 20 7.32 0.35 5.42
CA PHE A 20 8.19 0.48 6.59
C PHE A 20 7.42 1.11 7.76
N PRO A 21 7.74 0.76 9.02
CA PRO A 21 7.25 1.51 10.18
C PRO A 21 7.79 2.95 10.11
N ALA A 22 6.91 3.94 10.32
CA ALA A 22 7.34 5.33 10.31
C ALA A 22 8.30 5.60 11.47
N SER A 23 9.30 6.46 11.23
CA SER A 23 10.29 6.86 12.24
C SER A 23 11.03 5.69 12.89
N GLU A 24 11.27 4.59 12.16
CA GLU A 24 11.91 3.37 12.70
C GLU A 24 13.24 3.66 13.41
N ILE A 25 14.08 4.53 12.85
CA ILE A 25 15.39 4.88 13.45
C ILE A 25 15.28 5.70 14.75
N TYR A 26 14.10 6.22 15.06
CA TYR A 26 13.80 7.00 16.26
C TYR A 26 12.91 6.26 17.26
N GLY A 27 12.79 4.92 17.14
CA GLY A 27 11.96 4.10 18.02
C GLY A 27 10.54 3.84 17.52
N GLY A 28 10.22 4.30 16.31
CA GLY A 28 8.93 4.05 15.66
C GLY A 28 7.82 5.00 16.10
N LEU A 29 6.98 5.40 15.15
CA LEU A 29 5.72 6.09 15.41
C LEU A 29 4.58 5.08 15.29
N SER A 30 3.88 4.83 16.41
CA SER A 30 2.72 3.94 16.41
C SER A 30 1.65 4.45 15.45
N SER A 31 1.00 3.52 14.75
CA SER A 31 -0.07 3.80 13.78
C SER A 31 0.34 4.64 12.56
N ALA A 32 1.63 4.75 12.25
CA ALA A 32 2.13 5.41 11.06
C ALA A 32 3.10 4.52 10.28
N TRP A 33 3.03 4.59 8.95
CA TRP A 33 3.82 3.78 8.02
C TRP A 33 4.23 4.58 6.79
N ASP A 34 5.43 4.28 6.31
CA ASP A 34 6.00 4.88 5.11
C ASP A 34 5.99 3.87 3.96
N PHE A 35 5.55 4.31 2.77
CA PHE A 35 5.61 3.48 1.57
C PHE A 35 7.02 3.52 0.97
N GLY A 36 7.61 2.34 0.80
CA GLY A 36 8.87 2.17 0.09
C GLY A 36 8.70 2.24 -1.43
N PRO A 37 9.79 2.08 -2.21
CA PRO A 37 9.75 2.24 -3.67
C PRO A 37 8.70 1.36 -4.35
N LEU A 38 8.65 0.05 -4.03
CA LEU A 38 7.64 -0.85 -4.62
C LEU A 38 6.24 -0.61 -4.03
N GLY A 39 6.16 -0.10 -2.81
CA GLY A 39 4.91 0.24 -2.14
C GLY A 39 4.19 1.41 -2.80
N VAL A 40 4.94 2.46 -3.14
CA VAL A 40 4.40 3.63 -3.83
C VAL A 40 3.87 3.26 -5.21
N GLU A 41 4.61 2.45 -5.97
CA GLU A 41 4.17 1.98 -7.29
C GLU A 41 2.88 1.17 -7.20
N LEU A 42 2.81 0.22 -6.24
CA LEU A 42 1.60 -0.56 -6.01
C LEU A 42 0.42 0.32 -5.60
N ALA A 43 0.63 1.24 -4.65
CA ALA A 43 -0.42 2.12 -4.14
C ALA A 43 -0.95 3.05 -5.25
N ASN A 44 -0.06 3.61 -6.06
CA ASN A 44 -0.43 4.46 -7.18
C ASN A 44 -1.18 3.66 -8.26
N ASN A 45 -0.72 2.47 -8.61
CA ASN A 45 -1.41 1.60 -9.58
C ASN A 45 -2.83 1.26 -9.13
N ILE A 46 -3.03 0.96 -7.83
CA ILE A 46 -4.36 0.71 -7.27
C ILE A 46 -5.24 1.96 -7.36
N LYS A 47 -4.73 3.12 -6.94
CA LYS A 47 -5.46 4.40 -7.00
C LYS A 47 -5.85 4.76 -8.44
N SER A 48 -4.91 4.68 -9.38
CA SER A 48 -5.15 4.98 -10.79
C SER A 48 -6.19 4.03 -11.41
N ARG A 49 -6.10 2.73 -11.11
CA ARG A 49 -7.08 1.76 -11.61
C ARG A 49 -8.48 2.01 -11.03
N TRP A 50 -8.55 2.30 -9.74
CA TRP A 50 -9.81 2.64 -9.08
C TRP A 50 -10.42 3.90 -9.67
N TRP A 51 -9.63 4.97 -9.84
CA TRP A 51 -10.09 6.23 -10.41
C TRP A 51 -10.60 6.05 -11.83
N ARG A 52 -9.85 5.34 -12.67
CA ARG A 52 -10.27 5.04 -14.04
C ARG A 52 -11.61 4.30 -14.06
N TRP A 53 -11.74 3.23 -13.28
CA TRP A 53 -12.97 2.45 -13.24
C TRP A 53 -14.16 3.25 -12.72
N LEU A 54 -13.96 4.04 -11.66
CA LEU A 54 -15.04 4.73 -10.99
C LEU A 54 -15.48 6.00 -11.73
N VAL A 55 -14.53 6.76 -12.27
CA VAL A 55 -14.79 8.11 -12.82
C VAL A 55 -14.81 8.12 -14.34
N TYR A 56 -13.94 7.35 -15.01
CA TYR A 56 -13.84 7.41 -16.47
C TYR A 56 -14.68 6.36 -17.19
N GLU A 57 -14.91 5.20 -16.57
CA GLU A 57 -15.63 4.08 -17.19
C GLU A 57 -17.12 4.02 -16.79
N ARG A 58 -17.56 4.92 -15.91
CA ARG A 58 -18.93 4.96 -15.41
C ARG A 58 -19.61 6.26 -15.81
N ASP A 59 -20.75 6.14 -16.45
CA ASP A 59 -21.54 7.28 -16.94
C ASP A 59 -22.35 7.97 -15.81
N ASP A 60 -22.38 7.40 -14.61
CA ASP A 60 -23.15 7.90 -13.45
C ASP A 60 -22.31 8.69 -12.44
N ILE A 61 -21.02 8.93 -12.72
CA ILE A 61 -20.08 9.60 -11.81
C ILE A 61 -19.31 10.67 -12.57
N GLU A 62 -19.29 11.89 -12.01
CA GLU A 62 -18.52 13.03 -12.53
C GLU A 62 -17.23 13.22 -11.72
N GLY A 63 -16.14 13.61 -12.40
CA GLY A 63 -14.77 13.67 -11.86
C GLY A 63 -14.28 15.05 -11.44
#